data_AF-A0A177LQR3-F1
#
_entry.id   AF-A0A177LQR3-F1
#
_cell.length_a   1.000
_cell.length_b   1.000
_cell.length_c   1.000
_cell.angle_alpha   90.00
_cell.angle_beta   90.00
_cell.angle_gamma   90.00
#
_symmetry.space_group_name_H-M   'P 1'
#
loop_
_entity.id
_entity.type
_entity.pdbx_description
1 polymer ?
#
loop_
_entity_poly.entity_id
_entity_poly.type
_entity_poly.pdbx_seq_one_letter_code
_entity_poly.pdbx_strand_id
1 'polypeptide(L)'
;MKAKLFLAASLFAVVANAQLTSIDENFNNFTAGSTTFPQSGWSVKLPTGPFPPQPMMIVTADTNKSIQAYPGSTVAQPMYLITPQIVAPAGDKTLSFDSGMVTGGLGTTGSVQVGLATDPADMTTFVAVGNPIELTSTTVQNFKVGIPASTATYLVIRTTSATMHSPIHIDNVKYDSDLSVADNAFSSNNVKFAVTADNNALKFSSTSTLSTTKIYSATGQLSTEGKIINNTFDIAKLKTGIYFIVIENMNGQSVKSKFIKK
;
A
#
# COMPACT_ATOMS: atom_id res chain seq x y z
N MET A 1 -62.00 3.70 -35.37
CA MET A 1 -60.56 4.05 -35.24
C MET A 1 -59.99 3.24 -34.08
N LYS A 2 -58.95 2.43 -34.31
CA LYS A 2 -58.30 1.59 -33.27
C LYS A 2 -57.02 2.28 -32.84
N ALA A 3 -56.99 2.87 -31.65
CA ALA A 3 -55.77 3.45 -31.08
C ALA A 3 -54.88 2.32 -30.54
N LYS A 4 -53.72 2.12 -31.18
CA LYS A 4 -52.65 1.25 -30.68
C LYS A 4 -51.82 2.07 -29.69
N LEU A 5 -51.90 1.73 -28.41
CA LEU A 5 -51.05 2.28 -27.37
C LEU A 5 -49.68 1.57 -27.45
N PHE A 6 -48.66 2.27 -27.92
CA PHE A 6 -47.27 1.79 -27.86
C PHE A 6 -46.71 2.10 -26.47
N LEU A 7 -46.37 1.05 -25.72
CA LEU A 7 -45.65 1.13 -24.46
C LEU A 7 -44.14 1.17 -24.79
N ALA A 8 -43.52 2.33 -24.71
CA ALA A 8 -42.07 2.48 -24.83
C ALA A 8 -41.44 2.22 -23.45
N ALA A 9 -41.02 0.98 -23.19
CA ALA A 9 -40.16 0.66 -22.06
C ALA A 9 -38.71 0.97 -22.46
N SER A 10 -38.21 2.14 -22.06
CA SER A 10 -36.78 2.46 -22.14
C SER A 10 -36.03 1.63 -21.09
N LEU A 11 -35.36 0.55 -21.52
CA LEU A 11 -34.33 -0.09 -20.71
C LEU A 11 -33.14 0.88 -20.60
N PHE A 12 -32.96 1.50 -19.44
CA PHE A 12 -31.66 2.04 -19.06
C PHE A 12 -30.72 0.85 -18.88
N ALA A 13 -29.82 0.62 -19.83
CA ALA A 13 -28.69 -0.27 -19.64
C ALA A 13 -27.78 0.37 -18.60
N VAL A 14 -27.89 -0.06 -17.35
CA VAL A 14 -26.90 0.26 -16.31
C VAL A 14 -25.63 -0.47 -16.72
N VAL A 15 -24.66 0.26 -17.26
CA VAL A 15 -23.32 -0.28 -17.53
C VAL A 15 -22.62 -0.42 -16.18
N ALA A 16 -22.91 -1.51 -15.47
CA ALA A 16 -22.17 -1.88 -14.28
C ALA A 16 -20.76 -2.29 -14.72
N ASN A 17 -19.76 -1.44 -14.44
CA ASN A 17 -18.37 -1.87 -14.57
C ASN A 17 -18.15 -3.02 -13.59
N ALA A 18 -17.56 -4.13 -14.05
CA ALA A 18 -17.24 -5.25 -13.18
C ALA A 18 -16.24 -4.78 -12.11
N GLN A 19 -16.56 -5.06 -10.84
CA GLN A 19 -15.65 -4.79 -9.74
C GLN A 19 -14.40 -5.66 -9.89
N LEU A 20 -13.23 -5.04 -9.81
CA LEU A 20 -11.96 -5.74 -9.91
C LEU A 20 -11.60 -6.41 -8.59
N THR A 21 -11.11 -7.64 -8.64
CA THR A 21 -10.56 -8.32 -7.46
C THR A 21 -9.08 -8.02 -7.26
N SER A 22 -8.37 -7.60 -8.31
CA SER A 22 -6.96 -7.18 -8.27
C SER A 22 -6.71 -6.06 -9.28
N ILE A 23 -5.58 -5.36 -9.13
CA ILE A 23 -5.10 -4.33 -10.07
C ILE A 23 -3.65 -4.68 -10.41
N ASP A 24 -3.27 -4.54 -11.67
CA ASP A 24 -1.88 -4.60 -12.15
C ASP A 24 -1.77 -3.59 -13.31
N GLU A 25 -1.39 -2.35 -12.97
CA GLU A 25 -1.41 -1.21 -13.88
C GLU A 25 -0.03 -0.54 -13.93
N ASN A 26 0.54 -0.47 -15.13
CA ASN A 26 1.81 0.21 -15.41
C ASN A 26 1.64 1.41 -16.37
N PHE A 27 0.39 1.82 -16.63
CA PHE A 27 -0.02 2.97 -17.44
C PHE A 27 0.47 2.98 -18.90
N ASN A 28 1.17 1.95 -19.37
CA ASN A 28 1.77 1.92 -20.71
C ASN A 28 0.73 1.94 -21.84
N ASN A 29 -0.47 1.43 -21.56
CA ASN A 29 -1.59 1.44 -22.51
C ASN A 29 -2.38 2.76 -22.51
N PHE A 30 -2.04 3.71 -21.64
CA PHE A 30 -2.76 4.99 -21.57
C PHE A 30 -2.34 5.89 -22.72
N THR A 31 -3.27 6.74 -23.15
CA THR A 31 -2.98 7.84 -24.07
C THR A 31 -2.21 8.91 -23.31
N ALA A 32 -0.98 9.21 -23.74
CA ALA A 32 -0.13 10.23 -23.12
C ALA A 32 -0.70 11.64 -23.28
N GLY A 33 -0.48 12.51 -22.29
CA GLY A 33 -0.90 13.92 -22.34
C GLY A 33 -1.37 14.48 -21.00
N SER A 34 -1.52 15.80 -20.96
CA SER A 34 -1.99 16.55 -19.78
C SER A 34 -3.52 16.70 -19.70
N THR A 35 -4.24 16.31 -20.76
CA THR A 35 -5.71 16.41 -20.86
C THR A 35 -6.35 15.06 -21.18
N THR A 36 -5.60 13.96 -21.11
CA THR A 36 -6.07 12.64 -21.53
C THR A 36 -6.63 11.81 -20.38
N PHE A 37 -6.34 12.17 -19.13
CA PHE A 37 -6.91 11.54 -17.94
C PHE A 37 -8.31 12.14 -17.66
N PRO A 38 -9.33 11.36 -17.23
CA PRO A 38 -9.35 9.94 -16.80
C PRO A 38 -9.40 8.90 -17.93
N GLN A 39 -8.91 7.68 -17.67
CA GLN A 39 -8.88 6.54 -18.61
C GLN A 39 -9.02 5.20 -17.89
N SER A 40 -9.54 4.17 -18.59
CA SER A 40 -9.56 2.77 -18.11
C SER A 40 -10.18 2.57 -16.72
N GLY A 41 -11.18 3.38 -16.36
CA GLY A 41 -11.85 3.33 -15.05
C GLY A 41 -11.09 4.04 -13.92
N TRP A 42 -9.85 4.47 -14.15
CA TRP A 42 -9.14 5.35 -13.22
C TRP A 42 -9.72 6.76 -13.28
N SER A 43 -9.84 7.39 -12.12
CA SER A 43 -10.38 8.73 -11.98
C SER A 43 -9.52 9.57 -11.05
N VAL A 44 -9.89 10.84 -10.91
CA VAL A 44 -9.08 11.82 -10.18
C VAL A 44 -9.98 12.85 -9.50
N LYS A 45 -9.57 13.28 -8.30
CA LYS A 45 -10.05 14.53 -7.69
C LYS A 45 -8.88 15.50 -7.55
N LEU A 46 -9.02 16.68 -8.13
CA LEU A 46 -8.01 17.73 -8.12
C LEU A 46 -8.48 18.92 -7.29
N PRO A 47 -7.58 19.59 -6.55
CA PRO A 47 -7.88 20.89 -5.98
C PRO A 47 -7.93 21.96 -7.07
N THR A 48 -8.43 23.14 -6.73
CA THR A 48 -8.37 24.31 -7.63
C THR A 48 -7.17 25.17 -7.25
N GLY A 49 -6.31 25.44 -8.22
CA GLY A 49 -5.18 26.34 -8.06
C GLY A 49 -5.58 27.80 -8.12
N PRO A 50 -4.89 28.70 -7.38
CA PRO A 50 -5.18 30.13 -7.38
C PRO A 50 -4.94 30.80 -8.74
N PHE A 51 -4.12 30.20 -9.61
CA PHE A 51 -3.84 30.68 -10.96
C PHE A 51 -3.43 29.54 -11.90
N PRO A 52 -3.47 29.71 -13.24
CA PRO A 52 -2.95 28.71 -14.17
C PRO A 52 -1.42 28.53 -14.06
N PRO A 53 -0.88 27.34 -14.40
CA PRO A 53 -1.62 26.12 -14.74
C PRO A 53 -2.31 25.52 -13.50
N GLN A 54 -3.50 24.97 -13.74
CA GLN A 54 -4.24 24.22 -12.73
C GLN A 54 -3.52 22.88 -12.44
N PRO A 55 -3.75 22.28 -11.25
CA PRO A 55 -3.31 20.92 -10.97
C PRO A 55 -3.82 19.93 -12.03
N MET A 56 -3.06 18.87 -12.31
CA MET A 56 -3.38 17.87 -13.34
C MET A 56 -2.84 16.48 -12.97
N MET A 57 -3.47 15.43 -13.50
CA MET A 57 -2.86 14.10 -13.62
C MET A 57 -2.38 13.94 -15.06
N ILE A 58 -1.07 13.93 -15.25
CA ILE A 58 -0.46 13.86 -16.57
C ILE A 58 -0.01 12.42 -16.83
N VAL A 59 -0.39 11.86 -17.97
CA VAL A 59 0.19 10.60 -18.45
C VAL A 59 1.46 10.95 -19.23
N THR A 60 2.62 10.45 -18.79
CA THR A 60 3.89 10.79 -19.47
C THR A 60 3.95 10.21 -20.88
N ALA A 61 4.77 10.84 -21.73
CA ALA A 61 4.95 10.45 -23.13
C ALA A 61 6.21 9.58 -23.35
N ASP A 62 6.73 8.99 -22.27
CA ASP A 62 7.90 8.12 -22.31
C ASP A 62 7.53 6.72 -22.84
N THR A 63 8.53 5.92 -23.21
CA THR A 63 8.32 4.51 -23.59
C THR A 63 7.70 3.71 -22.45
N ASN A 64 8.14 3.97 -21.21
CA ASN A 64 7.48 3.50 -19.99
C ASN A 64 6.67 4.66 -19.40
N LYS A 65 5.37 4.69 -19.72
CA LYS A 65 4.47 5.76 -19.28
C LYS A 65 4.19 5.63 -17.80
N SER A 66 3.96 6.76 -17.16
CA SER A 66 3.57 6.84 -15.76
C SER A 66 2.59 7.99 -15.54
N ILE A 67 2.05 8.08 -14.33
CA ILE A 67 1.27 9.24 -13.90
C ILE A 67 2.18 10.24 -13.19
N GLN A 68 2.06 11.51 -13.57
CA GLN A 68 2.57 12.62 -12.77
C GLN A 68 1.39 13.38 -12.15
N ALA A 69 1.31 13.32 -10.82
CA ALA A 69 0.49 14.21 -10.03
C ALA A 69 1.13 15.60 -10.00
N TYR A 70 0.78 16.44 -10.96
CA TYR A 70 1.30 17.79 -11.10
C TYR A 70 0.45 18.80 -10.30
N PRO A 71 1.02 19.48 -9.29
CA PRO A 71 0.25 20.38 -8.42
C PRO A 71 -0.12 21.71 -9.09
N GLY A 72 0.38 22.02 -10.30
CA GLY A 72 0.19 23.33 -10.91
C GLY A 72 0.66 24.43 -9.95
N SER A 73 -0.19 25.44 -9.73
CA SER A 73 0.01 26.54 -8.80
C SER A 73 -0.36 26.24 -7.33
N THR A 74 -0.81 25.03 -7.01
CA THR A 74 -1.18 24.68 -5.62
C THR A 74 0.05 24.34 -4.78
N VAL A 75 -0.09 24.55 -3.48
CA VAL A 75 0.92 24.24 -2.46
C VAL A 75 0.23 23.51 -1.33
N ALA A 76 0.76 22.36 -0.92
CA ALA A 76 0.25 21.55 0.17
C ALA A 76 -1.26 21.20 0.05
N GLN A 77 -1.77 21.10 -1.18
CA GLN A 77 -3.15 20.67 -1.45
C GLN A 77 -3.17 19.22 -1.91
N PRO A 78 -4.14 18.41 -1.44
CA PRO A 78 -4.22 17.01 -1.80
C PRO A 78 -4.76 16.84 -3.23
N MET A 79 -4.11 15.97 -3.99
CA MET A 79 -4.61 15.42 -5.24
C MET A 79 -4.87 13.93 -5.05
N TYR A 80 -5.92 13.41 -5.66
CA TYR A 80 -6.34 12.01 -5.45
C TYR A 80 -6.33 11.29 -6.77
N LEU A 81 -5.49 10.27 -6.90
CA LEU A 81 -5.58 9.26 -7.96
C LEU A 81 -6.43 8.10 -7.44
N ILE A 82 -7.50 7.78 -8.15
CA ILE A 82 -8.54 6.86 -7.69
C ILE A 82 -8.60 5.69 -8.66
N THR A 83 -8.53 4.47 -8.14
CA THR A 83 -8.56 3.25 -8.96
C THR A 83 -9.91 3.05 -9.65
N PRO A 84 -10.02 2.13 -10.63
CA PRO A 84 -11.29 1.51 -10.96
C PRO A 84 -11.96 0.89 -9.72
N GLN A 85 -13.26 0.64 -9.82
CA GLN A 85 -14.00 0.05 -8.71
C GLN A 85 -13.47 -1.37 -8.41
N ILE A 86 -13.15 -1.62 -7.15
CA ILE A 86 -12.74 -2.93 -6.65
C ILE A 86 -13.86 -3.61 -5.87
N VAL A 87 -13.74 -4.92 -5.70
CA VAL A 87 -14.49 -5.64 -4.68
C VAL A 87 -14.05 -5.12 -3.31
N ALA A 88 -15.01 -4.95 -2.41
CA ALA A 88 -14.76 -4.49 -1.03
C ALA A 88 -13.60 -5.29 -0.39
N PRO A 89 -12.53 -4.63 0.09
CA PRO A 89 -11.38 -5.32 0.66
C PRO A 89 -11.73 -6.22 1.84
N ALA A 90 -11.18 -7.43 1.87
CA ALA A 90 -11.35 -8.38 2.98
C ALA A 90 -10.24 -8.30 4.04
N GLY A 91 -9.23 -7.44 3.85
CA GLY A 91 -8.10 -7.30 4.78
C GLY A 91 -6.90 -8.18 4.46
N ASP A 92 -6.86 -8.78 3.28
CA ASP A 92 -5.94 -9.86 2.86
C ASP A 92 -5.02 -9.48 1.69
N LYS A 93 -5.03 -8.20 1.29
CA LYS A 93 -4.30 -7.71 0.12
C LYS A 93 -3.46 -6.47 0.42
N THR A 94 -2.46 -6.26 -0.42
CA THR A 94 -1.57 -5.10 -0.36
C THR A 94 -1.71 -4.28 -1.63
N LEU A 95 -1.70 -2.96 -1.48
CA LEU A 95 -1.45 -2.04 -2.57
C LEU A 95 0.05 -1.73 -2.62
N SER A 96 0.70 -2.02 -3.74
CA SER A 96 2.06 -1.59 -4.04
C SER A 96 2.11 -0.64 -5.22
N PHE A 97 3.02 0.31 -5.22
CA PHE A 97 3.22 1.27 -6.31
C PHE A 97 4.59 1.90 -6.23
N ASP A 98 5.10 2.35 -7.36
CA ASP A 98 6.34 3.11 -7.44
C ASP A 98 6.05 4.60 -7.33
N SER A 99 6.80 5.32 -6.49
CA SER A 99 6.66 6.78 -6.38
C SER A 99 7.94 7.47 -5.95
N GLY A 100 8.03 8.75 -6.29
CA GLY A 100 9.13 9.66 -6.00
C GLY A 100 8.83 11.07 -6.51
N MET A 101 9.62 12.06 -6.12
CA MET A 101 9.53 13.39 -6.73
C MET A 101 10.03 13.34 -8.18
N VAL A 102 9.41 14.10 -9.08
CA VAL A 102 9.86 14.18 -10.48
C VAL A 102 11.08 15.10 -10.59
N THR A 103 12.14 14.62 -11.24
CA THR A 103 13.34 15.42 -11.56
C THR A 103 12.96 16.64 -12.41
N GLY A 104 13.47 17.82 -12.05
CA GLY A 104 13.19 19.08 -12.76
C GLY A 104 11.97 19.85 -12.23
N GLY A 105 11.25 19.34 -11.23
CA GLY A 105 10.28 20.12 -10.48
C GLY A 105 10.94 21.23 -9.63
N LEU A 106 10.17 22.23 -9.22
CA LEU A 106 10.68 23.37 -8.42
C LEU A 106 10.99 23.02 -6.95
N GLY A 107 10.67 21.80 -6.50
CA GLY A 107 10.81 21.33 -5.13
C GLY A 107 11.08 19.84 -5.07
N THR A 108 11.70 19.42 -3.97
CA THR A 108 12.17 18.04 -3.74
C THR A 108 11.44 17.33 -2.61
N THR A 109 10.34 17.89 -2.12
CA THR A 109 9.55 17.33 -1.02
C THR A 109 8.06 17.25 -1.33
N GLY A 110 7.44 16.20 -0.82
CA GLY A 110 6.01 15.94 -0.92
C GLY A 110 5.66 14.68 -0.14
N SER A 111 4.42 14.20 -0.27
CA SER A 111 3.99 12.98 0.41
C SER A 111 3.02 12.18 -0.44
N VAL A 112 3.00 10.86 -0.25
CA VAL A 112 1.96 9.96 -0.73
C VAL A 112 1.23 9.34 0.46
N GLN A 113 -0.08 9.11 0.35
CA GLN A 113 -0.83 8.38 1.35
C GLN A 113 -1.92 7.54 0.70
N VAL A 114 -1.96 6.27 1.08
CA VAL A 114 -3.00 5.36 0.62
C VAL A 114 -4.25 5.54 1.47
N GLY A 115 -5.41 5.41 0.85
CA GLY A 115 -6.68 5.34 1.53
C GLY A 115 -7.73 4.61 0.71
N LEU A 116 -8.94 4.61 1.25
CA LEU A 116 -10.11 3.96 0.71
C LEU A 116 -11.23 4.99 0.56
N ALA A 117 -12.03 4.89 -0.50
CA ALA A 117 -13.21 5.75 -0.70
C ALA A 117 -14.43 4.93 -1.09
N THR A 118 -15.62 5.39 -0.70
CA THR A 118 -16.89 4.78 -1.12
C THR A 118 -17.46 5.46 -2.37
N ASP A 119 -17.07 6.70 -2.62
CA ASP A 119 -17.50 7.48 -3.78
C ASP A 119 -16.29 8.16 -4.46
N PRO A 120 -15.99 7.86 -5.73
CA PRO A 120 -14.86 8.46 -6.44
C PRO A 120 -15.09 9.95 -6.81
N ALA A 121 -16.33 10.45 -6.76
CA ALA A 121 -16.65 11.86 -7.01
C ALA A 121 -16.56 12.72 -5.74
N ASP A 122 -16.69 12.09 -4.55
CA ASP A 122 -16.72 12.73 -3.24
C ASP A 122 -15.61 12.22 -2.29
N MET A 123 -14.52 12.99 -2.21
CA MET A 123 -13.37 12.67 -1.36
C MET A 123 -13.57 13.02 0.12
N THR A 124 -14.77 13.47 0.54
CA THR A 124 -15.12 13.43 1.97
C THR A 124 -15.27 11.99 2.48
N THR A 125 -15.49 11.03 1.57
CA THR A 125 -15.55 9.59 1.87
C THR A 125 -14.17 8.93 1.99
N PHE A 126 -13.09 9.67 1.70
CA PHE A 126 -11.72 9.17 1.82
C PHE A 126 -11.36 8.89 3.28
N VAL A 127 -10.99 7.64 3.56
CA VAL A 127 -10.43 7.20 4.83
C VAL A 127 -9.00 6.76 4.61
N ALA A 128 -8.06 7.44 5.27
CA ALA A 128 -6.65 7.13 5.18
C ALA A 128 -6.31 5.75 5.78
N VAL A 129 -5.36 5.07 5.15
CA VAL A 129 -4.73 3.84 5.66
C VAL A 129 -3.31 4.20 6.08
N GLY A 130 -3.09 4.28 7.39
CA GLY A 130 -1.80 4.67 7.96
C GLY A 130 -1.48 6.16 7.82
N ASN A 131 -0.23 6.53 8.12
CA ASN A 131 0.27 7.90 8.01
C ASN A 131 0.77 8.21 6.59
N PRO A 132 0.86 9.49 6.19
CA PRO A 132 1.56 9.88 4.97
C PRO A 132 3.00 9.36 4.95
N ILE A 133 3.46 8.96 3.76
CA ILE A 133 4.84 8.59 3.47
C ILE A 133 5.51 9.82 2.84
N GLU A 134 6.52 10.34 3.50
CA GLU A 134 7.27 11.50 3.03
C GLU A 134 8.20 11.13 1.87
N LEU A 135 8.16 11.92 0.81
CA LEU A 135 9.06 11.88 -0.32
C LEU A 135 10.06 13.02 -0.17
N THR A 136 11.35 12.70 -0.11
CA THR A 136 12.43 13.67 0.09
C THR A 136 13.51 13.61 -1.00
N SER A 137 13.30 12.80 -2.03
CA SER A 137 14.23 12.63 -3.14
C SER A 137 13.48 12.36 -4.44
N THR A 138 14.20 12.47 -5.56
CA THR A 138 13.72 12.10 -6.89
C THR A 138 13.98 10.62 -7.24
N THR A 139 14.56 9.85 -6.30
CA THR A 139 14.74 8.41 -6.47
C THR A 139 13.40 7.73 -6.28
N VAL A 140 12.94 7.06 -7.33
CA VAL A 140 11.71 6.26 -7.30
C VAL A 140 11.90 5.07 -6.36
N GLN A 141 10.92 4.85 -5.49
CA GLN A 141 10.87 3.77 -4.53
C GLN A 141 9.55 3.00 -4.68
N ASN A 142 9.60 1.70 -4.41
CA ASN A 142 8.40 0.88 -4.32
C ASN A 142 7.82 0.94 -2.90
N PHE A 143 6.58 1.40 -2.78
CA PHE A 143 5.85 1.44 -1.52
C PHE A 143 4.84 0.30 -1.46
N LYS A 144 4.58 -0.20 -0.25
CA LYS A 144 3.62 -1.27 0.02
C LYS A 144 2.75 -0.91 1.22
N VAL A 145 1.43 -1.01 1.07
CA VAL A 145 0.45 -0.72 2.11
C VAL A 145 -0.57 -1.85 2.19
N GLY A 146 -0.62 -2.53 3.34
CA GLY A 146 -1.65 -3.52 3.63
C GLY A 146 -3.01 -2.84 3.73
N ILE A 147 -3.99 -3.34 2.97
CA ILE A 147 -5.33 -2.76 2.90
C ILE A 147 -6.24 -3.47 3.90
N PRO A 148 -6.79 -2.76 4.91
CA PRO A 148 -7.68 -3.37 5.90
C PRO A 148 -9.02 -3.77 5.28
N ALA A 149 -9.76 -4.63 5.98
CA ALA A 149 -11.13 -4.94 5.60
C ALA A 149 -11.99 -3.67 5.63
N SER A 150 -12.81 -3.45 4.60
CA SER A 150 -13.62 -2.24 4.46
C SER A 150 -14.81 -2.47 3.52
N THR A 151 -15.84 -1.65 3.65
CA THR A 151 -16.97 -1.59 2.71
C THR A 151 -16.70 -0.67 1.51
N ALA A 152 -15.60 0.09 1.54
CA ALA A 152 -15.17 0.95 0.45
C ALA A 152 -14.83 0.13 -0.80
N THR A 153 -15.10 0.68 -1.98
CA THR A 153 -14.90 0.00 -3.27
C THR A 153 -13.90 0.70 -4.17
N TYR A 154 -13.09 1.61 -3.62
CA TYR A 154 -12.04 2.32 -4.35
C TYR A 154 -10.79 2.45 -3.48
N LEU A 155 -9.64 2.18 -4.07
CA LEU A 155 -8.34 2.54 -3.49
C LEU A 155 -7.95 3.92 -4.00
N VAL A 156 -7.28 4.68 -3.15
CA VAL A 156 -6.90 6.06 -3.44
C VAL A 156 -5.45 6.28 -3.06
N ILE A 157 -4.67 6.81 -4.00
CA ILE A 157 -3.33 7.35 -3.73
C ILE A 157 -3.47 8.87 -3.66
N ARG A 158 -3.41 9.41 -2.44
CA ARG A 158 -3.40 10.85 -2.18
C ARG A 158 -1.98 11.38 -2.26
N THR A 159 -1.74 12.37 -3.10
CA THR A 159 -0.46 13.07 -3.20
C THR A 159 -0.58 14.49 -2.69
N THR A 160 0.51 14.98 -2.08
CA THR A 160 0.61 16.37 -1.62
C THR A 160 2.02 16.87 -1.90
N SER A 161 2.16 17.82 -2.82
CA SER A 161 3.46 18.47 -3.08
C SER A 161 3.67 19.65 -2.13
N ALA A 162 4.86 19.77 -1.54
CA ALA A 162 5.18 20.88 -0.64
C ALA A 162 5.43 22.21 -1.38
N THR A 163 5.69 22.14 -2.68
CA THR A 163 5.97 23.29 -3.55
C THR A 163 5.14 23.17 -4.83
N MET A 164 4.73 24.31 -5.39
CA MET A 164 4.11 24.37 -6.72
C MET A 164 5.04 23.79 -7.80
N HIS A 165 4.47 23.37 -8.93
CA HIS A 165 5.21 22.80 -10.05
C HIS A 165 6.22 21.69 -9.67
N SER A 166 5.91 20.93 -8.62
CA SER A 166 6.76 19.86 -8.11
C SER A 166 5.99 18.54 -8.20
N PRO A 167 5.92 17.92 -9.39
CA PRO A 167 5.10 16.74 -9.60
C PRO A 167 5.62 15.53 -8.82
N ILE A 168 4.67 14.67 -8.42
CA ILE A 168 4.95 13.35 -7.84
C ILE A 168 4.66 12.29 -8.89
N HIS A 169 5.62 11.40 -9.10
CA HIS A 169 5.50 10.26 -10.01
C HIS A 169 4.74 9.11 -9.34
N ILE A 170 3.89 8.42 -10.10
CA ILE A 170 3.20 7.18 -9.69
C ILE A 170 3.25 6.20 -10.87
N ASP A 171 3.72 4.98 -10.63
CA ASP A 171 3.78 3.91 -11.62
C ASP A 171 3.59 2.52 -10.97
N ASN A 172 3.44 1.48 -11.79
CA ASN A 172 3.40 0.06 -11.39
C ASN A 172 2.46 -0.22 -10.21
N VAL A 173 1.24 0.29 -10.29
CA VAL A 173 0.23 0.15 -9.24
C VAL A 173 -0.35 -1.26 -9.28
N LYS A 174 -0.16 -2.00 -8.19
CA LYS A 174 -0.64 -3.36 -8.02
C LYS A 174 -1.42 -3.54 -6.74
N TYR A 175 -2.63 -4.07 -6.83
CA TYR A 175 -3.44 -4.48 -5.68
C TYR A 175 -3.68 -5.98 -5.78
N ASP A 176 -3.04 -6.76 -4.90
CA ASP A 176 -3.20 -8.21 -4.92
C ASP A 176 -2.90 -8.84 -3.56
N SER A 177 -3.19 -10.12 -3.40
CA SER A 177 -2.72 -10.89 -2.25
C SER A 177 -1.20 -10.96 -2.32
N ASP A 178 -0.53 -10.37 -1.33
CA ASP A 178 0.89 -10.58 -1.14
C ASP A 178 1.11 -12.05 -0.77
N LEU A 179 1.51 -12.89 -1.73
CA LEU A 179 2.17 -14.17 -1.46
C LEU A 179 3.60 -13.94 -0.91
N SER A 180 4.03 -12.69 -0.86
CA SER A 180 5.28 -12.23 -0.23
C SER A 180 5.04 -11.99 1.26
N VAL A 181 5.88 -12.59 2.11
CA VAL A 181 5.91 -12.22 3.52
C VAL A 181 6.31 -10.75 3.63
N ALA A 182 5.38 -9.90 4.06
CA ALA A 182 5.67 -8.49 4.31
C ALA A 182 6.83 -8.37 5.32
N ASP A 183 8.01 -7.96 4.84
CA ASP A 183 9.07 -7.43 5.69
C ASP A 183 8.68 -6.00 6.11
N ASN A 184 7.75 -5.90 7.06
CA ASN A 184 7.52 -4.65 7.78
C ASN A 184 8.77 -4.36 8.62
N ALA A 185 9.55 -3.33 8.25
CA ALA A 185 10.60 -2.52 8.94
C ALA A 185 11.47 -3.13 10.09
N PHE A 186 10.95 -4.06 10.86
CA PHE A 186 11.66 -5.00 11.71
C PHE A 186 12.32 -6.07 10.83
N SER A 187 13.55 -5.82 10.41
CA SER A 187 14.35 -6.79 9.65
C SER A 187 15.11 -7.74 10.57
N SER A 188 15.52 -8.90 10.05
CA SER A 188 16.42 -9.84 10.75
C SER A 188 17.74 -9.20 11.20
N ASN A 189 18.16 -8.09 10.59
CA ASN A 189 19.34 -7.33 11.03
C ASN A 189 19.15 -6.62 12.39
N ASN A 190 17.90 -6.30 12.76
CA ASN A 190 17.57 -5.61 14.00
C ASN A 190 17.37 -6.56 15.20
N VAL A 191 17.37 -7.87 14.97
CA VAL A 191 17.23 -8.89 16.02
C VAL A 191 18.22 -10.01 15.78
N LYS A 192 19.18 -10.14 16.69
CA LYS A 192 20.07 -11.31 16.78
C LYS A 192 19.63 -12.16 17.95
N PHE A 193 19.78 -13.47 17.84
CA PHE A 193 19.58 -14.35 18.97
C PHE A 193 20.46 -15.59 18.84
N ALA A 194 20.66 -16.26 19.97
CA ALA A 194 21.39 -17.51 20.04
C ALA A 194 20.75 -18.45 21.06
N VAL A 195 20.91 -19.75 20.83
CA VAL A 195 20.60 -20.79 21.81
C VAL A 195 21.67 -20.74 22.91
N THR A 196 21.26 -20.79 24.18
CA THR A 196 22.19 -20.82 25.32
C THR A 196 23.02 -22.11 25.32
N ALA A 197 24.16 -22.08 26.01
CA ALA A 197 25.09 -23.23 26.03
C ALA A 197 24.47 -24.52 26.60
N ASP A 198 23.53 -24.38 27.53
CA ASP A 198 22.75 -25.49 28.11
C ASP A 198 21.54 -25.90 27.26
N ASN A 199 21.35 -25.28 26.09
CA ASN A 199 20.25 -25.48 25.15
C ASN A 199 18.85 -25.18 25.72
N ASN A 200 18.72 -24.55 26.89
CA ASN A 200 17.41 -24.35 27.53
C ASN A 200 16.75 -23.02 27.24
N ALA A 201 17.46 -22.04 26.66
CA ALA A 201 16.87 -20.74 26.36
C ALA A 201 17.36 -20.17 25.01
N LEU A 202 16.59 -19.23 24.49
CA LEU A 202 17.01 -18.30 23.45
C LEU A 202 17.33 -16.97 24.12
N LYS A 203 18.51 -16.42 23.82
CA LYS A 203 18.92 -15.08 24.27
C LYS A 203 18.92 -14.12 23.09
N PHE A 204 18.21 -13.02 23.23
CA PHE A 204 18.00 -12.02 22.19
C PHE A 204 18.89 -10.78 22.39
N SER A 205 19.25 -10.14 21.29
CA SER A 205 19.88 -8.83 21.22
C SER A 205 19.17 -8.05 20.13
N SER A 206 18.53 -6.94 20.49
CA SER A 206 17.76 -6.12 19.56
C SER A 206 17.89 -4.64 19.90
N THR A 207 17.77 -3.79 18.88
CA THR A 207 17.67 -2.33 19.02
C THR A 207 16.28 -1.88 19.47
N SER A 208 15.29 -2.78 19.51
CA SER A 208 13.91 -2.50 19.91
C SER A 208 13.45 -3.46 21.01
N THR A 209 12.50 -3.01 21.83
CA THR A 209 11.93 -3.84 22.88
C THR A 209 11.05 -4.94 22.29
N LEU A 210 11.41 -6.19 22.59
CA LEU A 210 10.69 -7.38 22.15
C LEU A 210 9.51 -7.66 23.08
N SER A 211 8.41 -8.19 22.53
CA SER A 211 7.18 -8.47 23.27
C SER A 211 6.96 -9.98 23.43
N THR A 212 6.78 -10.68 22.32
CA THR A 212 6.37 -12.09 22.28
C THR A 212 7.18 -12.85 21.25
N THR A 213 7.15 -14.17 21.36
CA THR A 213 7.67 -15.07 20.34
C THR A 213 6.76 -16.29 20.20
N LYS A 214 6.70 -16.81 18.97
CA LYS A 214 6.06 -18.07 18.62
C LYS A 214 7.08 -18.98 17.96
N ILE A 215 7.13 -20.25 18.38
CA ILE A 215 8.08 -21.24 17.86
C ILE A 215 7.30 -22.37 17.21
N TYR A 216 7.69 -22.72 15.99
CA TYR A 216 7.08 -23.75 15.16
C TYR A 216 8.10 -24.87 14.89
N SER A 217 7.62 -26.10 14.87
CA SER A 217 8.42 -27.26 14.45
C SER A 217 8.78 -27.18 12.97
N ALA A 218 9.69 -28.05 12.51
CA ALA A 218 10.00 -28.19 11.08
C ALA A 218 8.78 -28.57 10.22
N THR A 219 7.72 -29.13 10.81
CA THR A 219 6.45 -29.47 10.13
C THR A 219 5.43 -28.33 10.18
N GLY A 220 5.79 -27.16 10.74
CA GLY A 220 4.92 -25.99 10.83
C GLY A 220 3.93 -26.01 12.01
N GLN A 221 4.02 -26.98 12.92
CA GLN A 221 3.16 -27.03 14.11
C GLN A 221 3.68 -26.08 15.19
N LEU A 222 2.79 -25.31 15.81
CA LEU A 222 3.14 -24.47 16.96
C LEU A 222 3.63 -25.36 18.11
N SER A 223 4.89 -25.17 18.48
CA SER A 223 5.56 -25.95 19.54
C SER A 223 5.50 -25.25 20.89
N THR A 224 5.64 -23.92 20.91
CA THR A 224 5.48 -23.09 22.11
C THR A 224 5.33 -21.62 21.72
N GLU A 225 4.78 -20.81 22.61
CA GLU A 225 4.71 -19.36 22.48
C GLU A 225 4.77 -18.69 23.86
N GLY A 226 5.09 -17.39 23.88
CA GLY A 226 5.03 -16.61 25.12
C GLY A 226 5.77 -15.29 25.04
N LYS A 227 5.87 -14.62 26.20
CA LYS A 227 6.56 -13.33 26.33
C LYS A 227 8.07 -13.51 26.37
N ILE A 228 8.80 -12.57 25.78
CA ILE A 228 10.24 -12.46 25.95
C ILE A 228 10.49 -11.64 27.22
N ILE A 229 11.14 -12.25 28.22
CA ILE A 229 11.40 -11.64 29.52
C ILE A 229 12.91 -11.49 29.68
N ASN A 230 13.39 -10.29 29.99
CA ASN A 230 14.82 -10.00 30.14
C ASN A 230 15.64 -10.48 28.93
N ASN A 231 15.15 -10.18 27.72
CA ASN A 231 15.73 -10.62 26.44
C ASN A 231 15.98 -12.13 26.35
N THR A 232 15.16 -12.92 27.04
CA THR A 232 15.30 -14.38 27.10
C THR A 232 13.95 -15.05 26.90
N PHE A 233 13.94 -16.21 26.26
CA PHE A 233 12.77 -17.07 26.14
C PHE A 233 13.14 -18.53 26.43
N ASP A 234 12.35 -19.19 27.26
CA ASP A 234 12.58 -20.58 27.68
C ASP A 234 12.18 -21.56 26.57
N ILE A 235 13.10 -22.46 26.21
CA ILE A 235 12.91 -23.54 25.26
C ILE A 235 13.23 -24.91 25.85
N ALA A 236 13.38 -25.06 27.17
CA ALA A 236 13.78 -26.29 27.85
C ALA A 236 12.88 -27.49 27.47
N LYS A 237 11.58 -27.23 27.25
CA LYS A 237 10.59 -28.26 26.89
C LYS A 237 10.63 -28.69 25.43
N LEU A 238 11.33 -27.97 24.55
CA LEU A 238 11.48 -28.35 23.16
C LEU A 238 12.40 -29.57 23.05
N LYS A 239 12.09 -30.50 22.14
CA LYS A 239 12.98 -31.61 21.80
C LYS A 239 14.11 -31.13 20.90
N THR A 240 15.22 -31.88 20.82
CA THR A 240 16.27 -31.70 19.82
C THR A 240 15.67 -31.64 18.41
N GLY A 241 16.05 -30.64 17.62
CA GLY A 241 15.48 -30.45 16.28
C GLY A 241 15.65 -29.05 15.70
N ILE A 242 15.14 -28.88 14.49
CA ILE A 242 15.09 -27.60 13.77
C ILE A 242 13.74 -26.93 14.06
N TYR A 243 13.78 -25.64 14.37
CA TYR A 243 12.61 -24.83 14.66
C TYR A 243 12.63 -23.53 13.87
N PHE A 244 11.43 -23.04 13.56
CA PHE A 244 11.20 -21.70 13.04
C PHE A 244 10.65 -20.83 14.16
N ILE A 245 11.04 -19.56 14.17
CA ILE A 245 10.66 -18.61 15.22
C ILE A 245 10.09 -17.33 14.58
N VAL A 246 9.01 -16.82 15.15
CA VAL A 246 8.43 -15.51 14.88
C VAL A 246 8.60 -14.67 16.13
N ILE A 247 9.32 -13.56 16.03
CA ILE A 247 9.66 -12.66 17.14
C ILE A 247 8.91 -11.36 16.89
N GLU A 248 8.13 -10.89 17.86
CA GLU A 248 7.37 -9.64 17.75
C GLU A 248 7.97 -8.57 18.67
N ASN A 249 7.87 -7.30 18.25
CA ASN A 249 8.19 -6.15 19.09
C ASN A 249 6.92 -5.57 19.75
N MET A 250 7.09 -4.60 20.66
CA MET A 250 5.94 -3.96 21.33
C MET A 250 4.98 -3.23 20.37
N ASN A 251 5.42 -2.93 19.14
CA ASN A 251 4.62 -2.26 18.12
C ASN A 251 3.90 -3.26 17.20
N GLY A 252 3.94 -4.56 17.50
CA GLY A 252 3.30 -5.61 16.71
C GLY A 252 4.01 -5.98 15.39
N GLN A 253 5.25 -5.52 15.18
CA GLN A 253 6.04 -5.88 14.00
C GLN A 253 6.78 -7.20 14.27
N SER A 254 6.93 -8.06 13.25
CA SER A 254 7.44 -9.42 13.40
C SER A 254 8.66 -9.73 12.53
N VAL A 255 9.67 -10.41 13.09
CA VAL A 255 10.80 -11.01 12.35
C VAL A 255 10.69 -12.52 12.41
N LYS A 256 11.00 -13.18 11.28
CA LYS A 256 11.04 -14.64 11.19
C LYS A 256 12.48 -15.13 11.09
N SER A 257 12.81 -16.22 11.76
CA SER A 257 14.13 -16.85 11.68
C SER A 257 14.06 -18.36 11.96
N LYS A 258 15.22 -19.02 12.05
CA LYS A 258 15.37 -20.44 12.37
C LYS A 258 16.48 -20.68 13.38
N PHE A 259 16.36 -21.75 14.16
CA PHE A 259 17.43 -22.24 15.02
C PHE A 259 17.39 -23.76 15.16
N ILE A 260 18.50 -24.31 15.68
CA ILE A 260 18.65 -25.73 15.98
C ILE A 260 18.77 -25.86 17.49
N LYS A 261 17.86 -26.62 18.11
CA LYS A 261 18.04 -27.08 19.49
C LYS A 261 18.80 -28.40 19.45
N LYS A 262 19.91 -28.49 20.20
CA LYS A 262 20.67 -29.72 20.37
C LYS A 262 20.18 -30.48 21.58
#